data_AF-A0A966SE23-F1
#
_entry.id   AF-A0A966SE23-F1
#
_cell.length_a   1.000
_cell.length_b   1.000
_cell.length_c   1.000
_cell.angle_alpha   90.00
_cell.angle_beta   90.00
_cell.angle_gamma   90.00
#
_symmetry.space_group_name_H-M   'P 1'
#
loop_
_entity.id
_entity.type
_entity.pdbx_description
1 polymer ?
#
loop_
_entity_poly.entity_id
_entity_poly.type
_entity_poly.pdbx_seq_one_letter_code
_entity_poly.pdbx_strand_id
1 'polypeptide(L)' 'KTGARVTDKPVGPADFIATVYAAMGIDTDAFLEDAGGRLRPITPGGNVVREVLA' A
#
# COMPACT_ATOMS: atom_id res chain seq x y z
N LYS A 1 10.05 -25.85 -4.51
CA LYS A 1 10.19 -24.81 -3.46
C LYS A 1 8.87 -24.72 -2.72
N THR A 2 8.82 -25.11 -1.45
CA THR A 2 7.59 -25.06 -0.64
C THR A 2 7.57 -23.69 0.05
N GLY A 3 6.83 -22.74 -0.51
CA GLY A 3 6.64 -21.43 0.13
C GLY A 3 5.58 -21.56 1.23
N ALA A 4 5.90 -21.16 2.45
CA ALA A 4 4.92 -21.00 3.51
C ALA A 4 4.19 -19.66 3.32
N ARG A 5 2.85 -19.66 3.38
CA ARG A 5 2.04 -18.44 3.37
C ARG A 5 1.88 -17.94 4.80
N VAL A 6 2.31 -16.71 5.07
CA VAL A 6 2.07 -16.04 6.34
C VAL A 6 0.55 -15.81 6.49
N THR A 7 -0.02 -16.30 7.59
CA THR A 7 -1.46 -16.15 7.90
C THR A 7 -1.71 -15.05 8.92
N ASP A 8 -0.76 -14.79 9.81
CA ASP A 8 -0.86 -13.73 10.80
C ASP A 8 -0.22 -12.44 10.26
N LYS A 9 -1.01 -11.37 10.18
CA LYS A 9 -0.64 -10.06 9.60
C LYS A 9 0.14 -10.14 8.28
N PRO A 10 -0.44 -10.73 7.22
CA PRO A 10 0.23 -10.82 5.93
C PRO A 10 0.45 -9.41 5.35
N VAL A 11 1.69 -9.11 4.98
CA VAL A 11 2.06 -7.89 4.27
C VAL A 11 2.20 -8.19 2.78
N GLY A 12 1.51 -7.43 1.94
CA GLY A 12 1.55 -7.55 0.49
C GLY A 12 2.25 -6.37 -0.20
N PRO A 13 2.40 -6.44 -1.53
CA PRO A 13 2.99 -5.36 -2.31
C PRO A 13 2.26 -4.01 -2.16
N ALA A 14 0.94 -4.04 -1.99
CA ALA A 14 0.14 -2.82 -1.81
C ALA A 14 0.46 -2.13 -0.47
N ASP A 15 0.65 -2.89 0.60
CA ASP A 15 1.04 -2.38 1.92
C ASP A 15 2.44 -1.76 1.89
N PHE A 16 3.36 -2.38 1.13
CA PHE A 16 4.70 -1.85 0.94
C PHE A 16 4.68 -0.47 0.27
N ILE A 17 3.94 -0.32 -0.84
CA ILE A 17 3.83 0.97 -1.55
C ILE A 17 3.17 2.03 -0.64
N ALA A 18 2.09 1.67 0.06
CA ALA A 18 1.44 2.58 1.01
C ALA A 18 2.40 3.07 2.10
N THR A 19 3.24 2.18 2.62
CA THR A 19 4.23 2.52 3.65
C THR A 19 5.29 3.49 3.12
N VAL A 20 5.80 3.25 1.91
CA VAL A 20 6.78 4.15 1.27
C VAL A 20 6.17 5.54 1.02
N TYR A 21 4.94 5.60 0.53
CA TYR A 21 4.24 6.87 0.30
C TYR A 21 4.01 7.63 1.61
N ALA A 22 3.56 6.95 2.67
CA ALA A 22 3.41 7.55 3.99
C ALA A 22 4.76 8.09 4.53
N ALA A 23 5.86 7.35 4.35
CA ALA A 23 7.19 7.79 4.75
C ALA A 23 7.66 9.06 4.02
N MET A 24 7.20 9.25 2.78
CA MET A 24 7.47 10.47 1.99
C MET A 24 6.51 11.62 2.33
N GLY A 25 5.57 11.44 3.26
CA GLY A 25 4.54 12.43 3.58
C GLY A 25 3.44 12.55 2.52
N ILE A 26 3.30 11.55 1.64
CA ILE A 26 2.23 11.49 0.64
C ILE A 26 0.98 10.91 1.32
N ASP A 27 -0.16 11.56 1.09
CA ASP A 27 -1.47 11.06 1.52
C ASP A 27 -1.83 9.77 0.77
N THR A 28 -1.89 8.65 1.50
CA THR A 28 -2.19 7.33 0.95
C THR A 28 -3.66 7.12 0.62
N ASP A 29 -4.55 7.94 1.19
CA ASP A 29 -6.00 7.89 0.96
C ASP A 29 -6.43 8.73 -0.25
N ALA A 30 -5.47 9.42 -0.89
CA ALA A 30 -5.71 10.24 -2.06
C ALA A 30 -6.15 9.42 -3.29
N PHE A 31 -6.90 10.08 -4.17
CA PHE A 31 -7.33 9.54 -5.45
C PHE A 31 -6.66 10.31 -6.61
N LEU A 32 -6.25 9.58 -7.64
CA LEU A 32 -5.66 10.11 -8.86
C LEU A 32 -6.52 9.71 -10.06
N GLU A 33 -6.61 10.58 -11.06
CA GLU A 33 -7.21 10.23 -12.34
C GLU A 33 -6.27 9.33 -13.13
N ASP A 34 -6.78 8.18 -13.57
CA ASP A 34 -6.07 7.34 -14.53
C ASP A 34 -6.13 7.92 -15.95
N ALA A 35 -5.47 7.27 -16.91
CA ALA A 35 -5.45 7.72 -18.30
C ALA A 35 -6.84 7.76 -18.98
N GLY A 36 -7.85 7.12 -18.38
CA GLY A 36 -9.24 7.16 -18.81
C GLY A 36 -10.11 8.19 -18.06
N GLY A 37 -9.50 9.03 -17.22
CA GLY A 37 -10.19 10.02 -16.39
C GLY A 37 -10.94 9.42 -15.20
N ARG A 38 -10.69 8.16 -14.83
CA ARG A 38 -11.34 7.54 -13.67
C ARG A 38 -10.51 7.78 -12.43
N LEU A 39 -11.16 8.22 -11.35
CA LEU A 39 -10.50 8.32 -10.05
C LEU A 39 -10.18 6.92 -9.50
N ARG A 40 -8.92 6.72 -9.14
CA ARG A 40 -8.38 5.49 -8.55
C ARG A 40 -7.64 5.85 -7.27
N PRO A 41 -7.75 5.03 -6.21
CA PRO A 41 -6.94 5.24 -5.03
C PRO A 41 -5.45 5.12 -5.41
N ILE A 42 -4.62 5.99 -4.85
CA ILE A 42 -3.17 5.97 -5.10
C ILE A 42 -2.51 4.69 -4.56
N THR A 43 -3.10 4.08 -3.53
CA THR A 43 -2.68 2.79 -2.96
C THR A 43 -3.85 1.80 -2.89
N PRO A 44 -4.18 1.09 -3.99
CA PRO A 44 -5.35 0.22 -4.02
C PRO A 44 -5.20 -0.98 -3.06
N GLY A 45 -5.98 -0.96 -1.97
CA GLY A 45 -6.03 -2.07 -1.01
C GLY A 45 -4.77 -2.26 -0.16
N GLY A 46 -3.89 -1.27 -0.13
CA GLY A 46 -2.70 -1.26 0.73
C GLY A 46 -2.95 -0.54 2.04
N ASN A 47 -2.34 -1.04 3.12
CA ASN A 47 -2.34 -0.41 4.43
C ASN A 47 -0.91 -0.06 4.82
N VAL A 48 -0.73 1.08 5.49
CA VAL A 48 0.58 1.48 6.01
C VAL A 48 1.02 0.50 7.11
N VAL A 49 2.19 -0.10 6.95
CA VAL A 49 2.84 -0.95 7.96
C VAL A 49 3.50 -0.05 8.99
N ARG A 50 2.75 0.31 10.03
CA ARG A 50 3.18 1.30 11.03
C ARG A 50 4.39 0.84 11.83
N GLU A 51 4.60 -0.47 11.97
CA GLU A 51 5.77 -1.04 12.64
C GLU A 51 7.09 -0.75 11.92
N VAL A 52 7.06 -0.40 10.63
CA VAL A 52 8.26 -0.08 9.83
C VAL A 52 8.65 1.40 9.95
N LEU A 53 7.71 2.28 10.30
CA LEU A 53 7.93 3.73 10.36
C LEU A 53 8.38 4.25 11.74
N ALA A 54 8.52 3.35 12.73
CA ALA A 54 8.84 3.66 14.12
C ALA A 54 10.35 3.67 14.43
#